data_AF-A0AAE1YWF6-F1
#
_entry.id   AF-A0AAE1YWF6-F1
#
_cell.length_a   1.000
_cell.length_b   1.000
_cell.length_c   1.000
_cell.angle_alpha   90.00
_cell.angle_beta   90.00
_cell.angle_gamma   90.00
#
_symmetry.space_group_name_H-M   'P 1'
#
loop_
_entity.id
_entity.type
_entity.pdbx_description
1 polymer ?
#
loop_
_entity_poly.entity_id
_entity_poly.type
_entity_poly.pdbx_seq_one_letter_code
_entity_poly.pdbx_strand_id
1 'polypeptide(L)'
;MQLNALQFRRMYFEEFCAAALSVCQLEAHDCWEKRARCAYEMFEKDGNRAILIEELASELALSPSLPFHAVLQEWIRPSDGKLTFPGFVKLLRGQSTRAAAKTP
;
A
#
# COMPACT_ATOMS: atom_id res chain seq x y z
N MET A 1 14.26 -6.98 44.48
CA MET A 1 13.52 -7.28 43.23
C MET A 1 14.50 -7.15 42.08
N GLN A 2 15.04 -8.27 41.59
CA GLN A 2 15.96 -8.30 40.45
C GLN A 2 15.17 -8.71 39.21
N LEU A 3 15.30 -7.91 38.15
CA LEU A 3 14.66 -8.11 36.85
C LEU A 3 15.23 -9.36 36.16
N ASN A 4 14.71 -10.53 36.52
CA ASN A 4 14.97 -11.83 35.87
C ASN A 4 14.15 -12.02 34.59
N ALA A 5 13.99 -10.98 33.77
CA ALA A 5 13.21 -11.09 32.53
C ALA A 5 14.02 -11.65 31.34
N LEU A 6 15.36 -11.72 31.43
CA LEU A 6 16.24 -12.05 30.31
C LEU A 6 16.91 -13.43 30.41
N GLN A 7 16.77 -14.15 31.53
CA GLN A 7 17.44 -15.44 31.72
C GLN A 7 16.62 -16.66 31.20
N PHE A 8 15.39 -16.48 30.71
CA PHE A 8 14.49 -17.62 30.45
C PHE A 8 13.99 -17.82 29.02
N ARG A 9 14.60 -17.22 28.01
CA ARG A 9 14.25 -17.57 26.61
C ARG A 9 15.50 -17.68 25.76
N ARG A 10 16.09 -18.87 25.73
CA ARG A 10 17.00 -19.26 24.65
C ARG A 10 16.14 -19.32 23.38
N MET A 11 16.12 -18.23 22.62
CA MET A 11 15.38 -18.13 21.35
C MET A 11 16.00 -19.12 20.36
N TYR A 12 15.17 -19.97 19.75
CA TYR A 12 15.64 -20.88 18.70
C TYR A 12 16.01 -20.07 17.43
N PHE A 13 16.91 -20.59 16.59
CA PHE A 13 17.36 -19.88 15.39
C PHE A 13 16.20 -19.53 14.44
N GLU A 14 15.20 -20.41 14.38
CA GLU A 14 13.98 -20.22 13.61
C GLU A 14 13.11 -19.10 14.19
N GLU A 15 12.97 -19.01 15.52
CA GLU A 15 12.28 -17.91 16.17
C GLU A 15 13.01 -16.58 15.88
N PHE A 16 14.35 -16.57 15.96
CA PHE A 16 15.17 -15.42 15.60
C PHE A 16 14.97 -15.00 14.14
N CYS A 17 15.02 -15.95 13.20
CA CYS A 17 14.78 -15.69 11.79
C CYS A 17 13.37 -15.13 11.55
N ALA A 18 12.34 -15.71 12.17
CA ALA A 18 10.97 -15.22 12.05
C ALA A 18 10.81 -13.81 12.63
N ALA A 19 11.42 -13.52 13.77
CA ALA A 19 11.41 -12.19 14.38
C ALA A 19 12.17 -11.17 13.53
N ALA A 20 13.36 -11.52 13.01
CA ALA A 20 14.14 -10.66 12.13
C ALA A 20 13.39 -10.37 10.82
N LEU A 21 12.75 -11.37 10.22
CA LEU A 21 11.90 -11.19 9.04
C LEU A 21 10.70 -10.29 9.35
N SER A 22 10.05 -10.47 10.51
CA SER A 22 8.93 -9.63 10.93
C SER A 22 9.34 -8.17 11.15
N VAL A 23 10.51 -7.93 11.76
CA VAL A 23 11.06 -6.58 11.95
C VAL A 23 11.38 -5.96 10.60
N CYS A 24 12.09 -6.67 9.71
CA CYS A 24 12.39 -6.18 8.36
C CYS A 24 11.11 -5.88 7.56
N GLN A 25 10.07 -6.71 7.67
CA GLN A 25 8.78 -6.47 7.02
C GLN A 25 8.07 -5.24 7.58
N LEU A 26 8.10 -5.06 8.90
CA LEU A 26 7.51 -3.90 9.56
C LEU A 26 8.26 -2.62 9.18
N GLU A 27 9.59 -2.63 9.22
CA GLU A 27 10.42 -1.50 8.78
C GLU A 27 10.22 -1.19 7.29
N ALA A 28 10.14 -2.22 6.45
CA ALA A 28 9.83 -2.05 5.02
C ALA A 28 8.44 -1.46 4.82
N HIS A 29 7.45 -1.89 5.61
CA HIS A 29 6.09 -1.36 5.57
C HIS A 29 6.04 0.10 6.04
N ASP A 30 6.70 0.43 7.14
CA ASP A 30 6.77 1.79 7.69
C ASP A 30 7.51 2.74 6.73
N CYS A 31 8.63 2.28 6.15
CA CYS A 31 9.34 3.01 5.12
C CYS A 31 8.48 3.18 3.86
N TRP A 32 7.74 2.14 3.46
CA TRP A 32 6.82 2.20 2.34
C TRP A 32 5.71 3.21 2.58
N GLU A 33 5.08 3.20 3.75
CA GLU A 33 3.99 4.13 4.06
C GLU A 33 4.48 5.58 4.04
N LYS A 34 5.63 5.85 4.69
CA LYS A 34 6.25 7.19 4.67
C LYS A 34 6.56 7.64 3.25
N ARG A 35 7.15 6.77 2.43
CA ARG A 35 7.48 7.07 1.02
C ARG A 35 6.23 7.28 0.17
N ALA A 36 5.22 6.42 0.32
CA ALA A 36 3.95 6.53 -0.38
C ALA A 36 3.24 7.84 -0.02
N ARG A 37 3.28 8.24 1.25
CA ARG A 37 2.68 9.50 1.72
C ARG A 37 3.41 10.72 1.16
N CYS A 38 4.75 10.73 1.20
CA CYS A 38 5.53 11.81 0.57
C CYS A 38 5.26 11.90 -0.94
N ALA A 39 5.21 10.75 -1.63
CA ALA A 39 4.88 10.70 -3.05
C ALA A 39 3.46 11.21 -3.33
N TYR A 40 2.50 10.88 -2.46
CA TYR A 40 1.13 11.38 -2.57
C TYR A 40 1.04 12.89 -2.35
N GLU A 41 1.78 13.47 -1.42
CA GLU A 41 1.81 14.93 -1.22
C GLU A 41 2.33 15.67 -2.45
N MET A 42 3.33 15.12 -3.14
CA MET A 42 3.82 15.66 -4.41
C MET A 42 2.78 15.45 -5.53
N PHE A 43 2.22 14.25 -5.62
CA PHE A 43 1.17 13.92 -6.57
C PHE A 43 -0.05 14.83 -6.39
N GLU A 44 -0.49 15.11 -5.17
CA GLU A 44 -1.65 15.96 -4.86
C GLU A 44 -1.50 17.38 -5.42
N LYS A 45 -0.27 17.92 -5.35
CA LYS A 45 0.03 19.28 -5.81
C LYS A 45 0.06 19.38 -7.32
N ASP A 46 0.79 18.48 -7.98
CA ASP A 46 1.17 18.67 -9.39
C ASP A 46 0.54 17.64 -10.35
N GLY A 47 0.15 16.47 -9.84
CA GLY A 47 -0.24 15.30 -10.64
C GLY A 47 -1.69 14.84 -10.46
N ASN A 48 -2.36 15.20 -9.36
CA ASN A 48 -3.68 14.70 -9.03
C ASN A 48 -4.76 15.53 -9.72
N ARG A 49 -5.17 15.03 -10.87
CA ARG A 49 -6.22 15.61 -11.70
C ARG A 49 -7.53 14.88 -11.43
N ALA A 50 -8.65 15.52 -11.75
CA ALA A 50 -9.93 14.83 -11.74
C ALA A 50 -9.84 13.66 -12.74
N ILE A 51 -10.19 12.46 -12.31
CA ILE A 51 -10.13 11.25 -13.13
C ILE A 51 -11.55 10.83 -13.49
N LEU A 52 -11.79 10.52 -14.76
CA LEU A 52 -13.03 9.89 -15.18
C LEU A 52 -13.05 8.45 -14.66
N ILE A 53 -14.14 8.05 -14.02
CA ILE A 53 -14.32 6.70 -13.45
C ILE A 53 -14.02 5.60 -14.50
N GLU A 54 -14.34 5.86 -15.76
CA GLU A 54 -14.10 4.98 -16.91
C GLU A 54 -12.60 4.78 -17.21
N GLU A 55 -11.78 5.82 -17.04
CA GLU A 55 -10.33 5.76 -17.20
C GLU A 55 -9.70 4.95 -16.07
N LEU A 56 -10.17 5.13 -14.84
CA LEU A 56 -9.70 4.40 -13.67
C LEU A 56 -10.03 2.89 -13.76
N ALA A 57 -11.24 2.56 -14.23
CA ALA A 57 -11.66 1.17 -14.46
C ALA A 57 -10.78 0.46 -15.50
N SER A 58 -10.45 1.17 -16.59
CA SER A 58 -9.60 0.68 -17.67
C SER A 58 -8.16 0.45 -17.21
N GLU A 59 -7.60 1.40 -16.46
CA GLU A 59 -6.24 1.29 -15.91
C GLU A 59 -6.09 0.15 -14.92
N LEU A 60 -7.10 -0.12 -14.09
CA LEU A 60 -7.02 -1.13 -13.04
C LEU A 60 -7.40 -2.56 -13.50
N ALA A 61 -7.82 -2.75 -14.75
CA ALA A 61 -8.34 -4.03 -15.29
C ALA A 61 -9.30 -4.72 -14.30
N LEU A 62 -10.18 -3.92 -13.68
CA LEU A 62 -11.12 -4.42 -12.71
C LEU A 62 -12.20 -5.21 -13.43
N SER A 63 -12.48 -6.42 -12.94
CA SER A 63 -13.63 -7.21 -13.37
C SER A 63 -14.92 -6.43 -13.05
N PRO A 64 -15.93 -6.42 -13.94
CA PRO A 64 -17.21 -5.70 -13.75
C PRO A 64 -18.06 -6.20 -12.55
N SER A 65 -17.59 -7.20 -11.81
CA SER A 65 -18.28 -7.86 -10.69
C SER A 65 -18.00 -7.28 -9.30
N LEU A 66 -17.08 -6.32 -9.16
CA LEU A 66 -16.82 -5.66 -7.87
C LEU A 66 -17.91 -4.61 -7.59
N PRO A 67 -18.36 -4.37 -6.34
CA PRO A 67 -19.28 -3.28 -6.01
C PRO A 67 -18.65 -1.91 -6.29
N PHE A 68 -18.70 -1.54 -7.56
CA PHE A 68 -17.95 -0.48 -8.23
C PHE A 68 -18.20 0.89 -7.57
N HIS A 69 -19.43 1.15 -7.19
CA HIS A 69 -19.83 2.43 -6.60
C HIS A 69 -19.27 2.67 -5.19
N ALA A 70 -19.18 1.64 -4.35
CA ALA A 70 -18.69 1.79 -2.97
C ALA A 70 -17.17 1.99 -2.94
N VAL A 71 -16.44 1.19 -3.72
CA VAL A 71 -14.98 1.25 -3.79
C VAL A 71 -14.49 2.55 -4.42
N LEU A 72 -15.20 3.07 -5.42
CA LEU A 72 -14.85 4.35 -6.04
C LEU A 72 -15.02 5.54 -5.10
N GLN A 73 -16.02 5.55 -4.22
CA GLN A 73 -16.18 6.64 -3.26
C GLN A 73 -15.04 6.71 -2.23
N GLU A 74 -14.38 5.58 -1.96
CA GLU A 74 -13.20 5.56 -1.11
C GLU A 74 -11.93 6.04 -1.86
N TRP A 75 -11.89 5.84 -3.18
CA TRP A 75 -10.70 6.07 -4.00
C TRP A 75 -10.73 7.42 -4.70
N ILE A 76 -11.92 7.96 -4.95
CA ILE A 76 -12.16 9.24 -5.62
C ILE A 76 -12.88 10.15 -4.64
N ARG A 77 -12.29 11.32 -4.40
CA ARG A 77 -12.88 12.34 -3.54
C ARG A 77 -14.09 12.95 -4.24
N PRO A 78 -15.31 12.90 -3.64
CA PRO A 78 -16.51 13.40 -4.30
C PRO A 78 -16.50 14.91 -4.57
N SER A 79 -15.71 15.68 -3.83
CA SER A 79 -15.70 17.15 -3.92
C SER A 79 -14.98 17.69 -5.17
N ASP A 80 -14.00 16.97 -5.70
CA ASP A 80 -13.16 17.43 -6.81
C ASP A 80 -12.84 16.34 -7.85
N GLY A 81 -13.32 15.11 -7.65
CA GLY A 81 -13.09 13.98 -8.56
C GLY A 81 -11.65 13.47 -8.57
N LYS A 82 -10.82 13.87 -7.61
CA LYS A 82 -9.40 13.50 -7.53
C LYS A 82 -9.18 12.20 -6.76
N LEU A 83 -8.02 11.57 -6.98
CA LEU A 83 -7.66 10.37 -6.22
C LEU A 83 -7.39 10.69 -4.75
N THR A 84 -7.94 9.88 -3.86
CA THR A 84 -7.56 9.85 -2.46
C THR A 84 -6.24 9.09 -2.28
N PHE A 85 -5.59 9.23 -1.13
CA PHE A 85 -4.40 8.44 -0.80
C PHE A 85 -4.61 6.92 -0.94
N PRO A 86 -5.71 6.32 -0.45
CA PRO A 86 -6.04 4.91 -0.72
C PRO A 86 -6.10 4.56 -2.21
N GLY A 87 -6.73 5.41 -3.04
CA GLY A 87 -6.80 5.22 -4.49
C GLY A 87 -5.41 5.27 -5.14
N PHE A 88 -4.57 6.24 -4.75
CA PHE A 88 -3.18 6.36 -5.20
C PHE A 88 -2.33 5.13 -4.85
N VAL A 89 -2.44 4.63 -3.61
CA VAL A 89 -1.73 3.41 -3.18
C VAL A 89 -2.18 2.19 -3.97
N LYS A 90 -3.48 2.08 -4.30
CA LYS A 90 -3.96 0.99 -5.14
C LYS A 90 -3.48 1.06 -6.57
N LEU A 91 -3.38 2.26 -7.14
CA LEU A 91 -2.78 2.46 -8.45
C LEU A 91 -1.30 2.03 -8.48
N LEU A 92 -0.50 2.44 -7.47
CA LEU A 92 0.90 2.00 -7.35
C LEU A 92 1.04 0.48 -7.27
N ARG A 93 0.18 -0.19 -6.49
CA ARG A 93 0.21 -1.65 -6.33
C ARG A 93 -0.29 -2.38 -7.58
N GLY A 94 -1.31 -1.85 -8.28
CA GLY A 94 -1.81 -2.41 -9.54
C GLY A 94 -0.80 -2.32 -10.69
N GLN A 95 -0.01 -1.24 -10.75
CA GLN A 95 1.10 -1.13 -11.70
C GLN A 95 2.25 -2.08 -11.34
N SER A 96 2.54 -2.25 -10.04
CA SER A 96 3.60 -3.16 -9.57
C SER A 96 3.32 -4.63 -9.88
N THR A 97 2.06 -5.10 -9.80
CA THR A 97 1.71 -6.50 -10.13
C THR A 97 1.84 -6.79 -11.63
N ARG A 98 1.53 -5.81 -12.49
CA ARG A 98 1.71 -5.93 -13.95
C ARG A 98 3.18 -5.84 -14.37
N ALA A 99 3.97 -5.02 -13.68
CA ALA A 99 5.41 -4.96 -13.92
C ALA A 99 6.10 -6.30 -13.56
N ALA A 100 5.69 -6.93 -12.45
CA ALA A 100 6.18 -8.26 -12.07
C ALA A 100 5.79 -9.35 -13.09
N ALA A 101 4.58 -9.27 -13.66
CA ALA A 101 4.11 -10.18 -14.70
C ALA A 101 4.76 -9.96 -16.09
N LYS A 102 5.57 -8.90 -16.27
CA LYS A 102 6.27 -8.56 -17.51
C LYS A 102 7.77 -8.91 -17.49
N THR A 103 8.20 -9.79 -16.59
CA THR A 103 9.57 -10.32 -16.61
C THR A 103 9.56 -11.64 -17.39
N PRO A 104 10.26 -11.77 -18.53
CA PRO A 104 10.35 -13.01 -19.30
C PRO A 104 11.14 -14.11 -18.57
#